data_AF-A0A538I3R4-F1
#
_entry.id   AF-A0A538I3R4-F1
#
_cell.length_a   1.000
_cell.length_b   1.000
_cell.length_c   1.000
_cell.angle_alpha   90.00
_cell.angle_beta   90.00
_cell.angle_gamma   90.00
#
_symmetry.space_group_name_H-M   'P 1'
#
loop_
_entity.id
_entity.type
_entity.pdbx_description
1 polymer ?
#
loop_
_entity_poly.entity_id
_entity_poly.type
_entity_poly.pdbx_seq_one_letter_code
_entity_poly.pdbx_strand_id
1 'polypeptide(L)'
;MPRRRLLLCLLVALACAAPAAAAGRTSWAQPQIKAVVGAGIMGPDVPDFRPDDALTRVALAQLASGLTHSVPAAVSSPAAPVTIAGLDARLVNVLGLANAAKTFLQGAKDAGLAPPSRFGTEATARLLGLRINHPAAQDSLELLPNETATRAEAAFSGAQVLKFGDWTLPAVQTAATTFTLPALTSWQKRVLQTAVRFIGYPYVWR
;
A
#
# COMPACT_ATOMS: atom_id res chain seq x y z
N MET A 1 -43.21 65.45 22.39
CA MET A 1 -41.88 66.10 22.33
C MET A 1 -40.79 65.07 22.63
N PRO A 2 -39.61 65.19 22.00
CA PRO A 2 -38.80 64.08 21.51
C PRO A 2 -37.67 63.67 22.45
N ARG A 3 -37.05 62.50 22.20
CA ARG A 3 -35.59 62.22 22.15
C ARG A 3 -35.34 60.71 22.26
N ARG A 4 -35.08 60.02 21.14
CA ARG A 4 -33.73 59.60 20.70
C ARG A 4 -32.96 58.82 21.77
N ARG A 5 -32.76 57.50 21.55
CA ARG A 5 -31.45 56.91 21.21
C ARG A 5 -31.59 55.40 20.94
N LEU A 6 -31.18 55.01 19.72
CA LEU A 6 -30.70 53.69 19.34
C LEU A 6 -29.73 53.14 20.39
N LEU A 7 -29.75 51.82 20.64
CA LEU A 7 -28.59 50.99 20.34
C LEU A 7 -29.00 49.52 20.21
N LEU A 8 -28.67 48.98 19.05
CA LEU A 8 -28.80 47.61 18.59
C LEU A 8 -27.57 46.84 19.10
N CYS A 9 -27.74 45.74 19.83
CA CYS A 9 -26.67 44.78 20.08
C CYS A 9 -27.18 43.37 19.78
N LEU A 10 -27.11 43.02 18.49
CA LEU A 10 -27.22 41.67 17.98
C LEU A 10 -25.89 40.95 18.31
N LEU A 11 -25.89 39.99 19.24
CA LEU A 11 -24.78 39.07 19.45
C LEU A 11 -25.16 37.73 18.81
N VAL A 12 -24.82 37.60 17.52
CA VAL A 12 -24.78 36.31 16.83
C VAL A 12 -23.43 35.68 17.17
N ALA A 13 -23.43 34.74 18.11
CA ALA A 13 -22.29 33.87 18.34
C ALA A 13 -22.26 32.80 17.24
N LEU A 14 -21.51 33.06 16.16
CA LEU A 14 -21.04 32.01 15.27
C LEU A 14 -20.04 31.16 16.06
N ALA A 15 -20.52 30.08 16.66
CA ALA A 15 -19.64 29.03 17.16
C ALA A 15 -19.03 28.31 15.95
N CYS A 16 -17.83 28.72 15.55
CA CYS A 16 -16.97 27.90 14.71
C CYS A 16 -16.66 26.61 15.49
N ALA A 17 -17.40 25.55 15.21
CA ALA A 17 -17.01 24.20 15.61
C ALA A 17 -15.73 23.86 14.83
N ALA A 18 -14.56 24.15 15.42
CA ALA A 18 -13.33 23.55 14.97
C ALA A 18 -13.49 22.03 15.06
N PRO A 19 -13.09 21.25 14.03
CA PRO A 19 -13.07 19.81 14.18
C PRO A 19 -12.12 19.50 15.34
N ALA A 20 -12.67 18.90 16.40
CA ALA A 20 -11.85 18.36 17.48
C ALA A 20 -10.90 17.35 16.82
N ALA A 21 -9.61 17.70 16.79
CA ALA A 21 -8.58 16.75 16.42
C ALA A 21 -8.73 15.56 17.37
N ALA A 22 -9.21 14.44 16.85
CA ALA A 22 -9.27 13.19 17.61
C ALA A 22 -7.85 12.95 18.14
N ALA A 23 -7.68 12.99 19.46
CA ALA A 23 -6.43 12.58 20.10
C ALA A 23 -6.09 11.18 19.56
N GLY A 24 -5.05 11.13 18.73
CA GLY A 24 -4.89 10.09 17.73
C GLY A 24 -4.69 8.72 18.35
N ARG A 25 -5.52 7.75 17.96
CA ARG A 25 -5.19 6.34 18.18
C ARG A 25 -3.83 6.08 17.54
N THR A 26 -2.90 5.49 18.29
CA THR A 26 -1.61 5.07 17.76
C THR A 26 -1.83 4.17 16.54
N SER A 27 -1.18 4.49 15.43
CA SER A 27 -1.29 3.68 14.21
C SER A 27 -0.79 2.26 14.47
N TRP A 28 -1.41 1.26 13.84
CA TRP A 28 -0.90 -0.11 13.85
C TRP A 28 0.52 -0.19 13.26
N ALA A 29 0.89 0.75 12.37
CA ALA A 29 2.19 0.85 11.72
C ALA A 29 3.15 1.80 12.45
N GLN A 30 2.91 2.17 13.71
CA GLN A 30 3.68 3.19 14.41
C GLN A 30 5.21 2.96 14.39
N PRO A 31 5.73 1.73 14.61
CA PRO A 31 7.17 1.48 14.49
C PRO A 31 7.70 1.74 13.08
N GLN A 32 6.94 1.37 12.05
CA GLN A 32 7.30 1.53 10.65
C GLN A 32 7.26 2.99 10.22
N ILE A 33 6.26 3.74 10.70
CA ILE A 33 6.17 5.20 10.52
C ILE A 33 7.43 5.87 11.07
N LYS A 34 7.85 5.52 12.30
CA LYS A 34 9.10 6.03 12.88
C LYS A 34 10.32 5.70 12.01
N ALA A 35 10.38 4.49 11.45
CA ALA A 35 11.49 4.07 10.60
C ALA A 35 11.56 4.86 9.28
N VAL A 36 10.44 5.01 8.55
CA VAL A 36 10.42 5.71 7.26
C VAL A 36 10.61 7.22 7.41
N VAL A 37 10.09 7.81 8.50
CA VAL A 37 10.35 9.22 8.84
C VAL A 37 11.81 9.41 9.23
N GLY A 38 12.35 8.55 10.09
CA GLY A 38 13.76 8.61 10.51
C GLY A 38 14.74 8.43 9.34
N ALA A 39 14.36 7.65 8.32
CA ALA A 39 15.11 7.50 7.09
C ALA A 39 14.88 8.64 6.08
N GLY A 40 13.96 9.57 6.35
CA GLY A 40 13.64 10.69 5.47
C GLY A 40 12.94 10.31 4.16
N ILE A 41 12.35 9.11 4.07
CA ILE A 41 11.75 8.60 2.83
C ILE A 41 10.23 8.80 2.76
N MET A 42 9.57 9.11 3.88
CA MET A 42 8.12 9.34 3.88
C MET A 42 7.64 10.15 5.08
N GLY A 43 6.82 11.18 4.82
CA GLY A 43 6.22 12.04 5.83
C GLY A 43 7.18 13.10 6.39
N PRO A 44 6.68 14.28 6.81
CA PRO A 44 7.54 15.33 7.36
C PRO A 44 8.04 14.98 8.76
N ASP A 45 7.18 14.40 9.60
CA ASP A 45 7.48 13.90 10.93
C ASP A 45 6.45 12.84 11.36
N VAL A 46 6.63 12.29 12.56
CA VAL A 46 5.76 11.25 13.12
C VAL A 46 4.39 11.81 13.56
N PRO A 47 4.28 12.95 14.29
CA PRO A 47 2.98 13.52 14.67
C PRO A 47 2.07 13.86 13.48
N ASP A 48 2.61 14.45 12.42
CA ASP A 48 1.85 14.90 11.25
C ASP A 48 1.79 13.85 10.13
N PHE A 49 2.17 12.60 10.43
CA PHE A 49 2.28 11.55 9.42
C PHE A 49 0.95 11.21 8.73
N ARG A 50 -0.18 11.35 9.43
CA ARG A 50 -1.54 11.01 8.96
C ARG A 50 -1.64 9.59 8.39
N PRO A 51 -1.54 8.56 9.25
CA PRO A 51 -1.41 7.16 8.82
C PRO A 51 -2.62 6.64 8.03
N ASP A 52 -3.82 7.10 8.36
CA ASP A 52 -5.08 6.60 7.78
C ASP A 52 -5.48 7.33 6.49
N ASP A 53 -4.79 8.42 6.14
CA ASP A 53 -5.03 9.12 4.88
C ASP A 53 -4.69 8.21 3.69
N ALA A 54 -5.44 8.39 2.59
CA ALA A 54 -5.18 7.72 1.33
C ALA A 54 -3.74 7.99 0.83
N LEU A 55 -3.07 6.94 0.37
CA LEU A 55 -1.79 7.06 -0.33
C LEU A 55 -2.04 7.70 -1.70
N THR A 56 -1.39 8.83 -1.94
CA THR A 56 -1.45 9.55 -3.23
C THR A 56 -0.31 9.13 -4.15
N ARG A 57 -0.48 9.38 -5.46
CA ARG A 57 0.58 9.12 -6.46
C ARG A 57 1.88 9.88 -6.15
N VAL A 58 1.79 11.12 -5.66
CA VAL A 58 2.98 11.89 -5.31
C VAL A 58 3.67 11.35 -4.06
N ALA A 59 2.92 10.93 -3.04
CA ALA A 59 3.50 10.32 -1.85
C ALA A 59 4.20 8.99 -2.18
N LEU A 60 3.60 8.17 -3.05
CA LEU A 60 4.23 6.95 -3.54
C LEU A 60 5.50 7.23 -4.37
N ALA A 61 5.51 8.29 -5.19
CA ALA A 61 6.69 8.66 -5.96
C ALA A 61 7.84 9.13 -5.05
N GLN A 62 7.53 9.87 -3.99
CA GLN A 62 8.49 10.29 -2.96
C GLN A 62 9.06 9.10 -2.19
N LEU A 63 8.22 8.16 -1.77
CA LEU A 63 8.66 6.92 -1.13
C LEU A 63 9.62 6.15 -2.05
N ALA A 64 9.21 5.95 -3.30
CA ALA A 64 10.02 5.27 -4.31
C ALA A 64 11.39 5.94 -4.51
N SER A 65 11.43 7.26 -4.63
CA SER A 65 12.67 8.00 -4.84
C SER A 65 13.55 8.01 -3.61
N GLY A 66 12.96 8.07 -2.41
CA GLY A 66 13.69 7.94 -1.14
C GLY A 66 14.37 6.58 -1.02
N LEU A 67 13.66 5.50 -1.36
CA LEU A 67 14.22 4.14 -1.35
C LEU A 67 15.37 3.95 -2.35
N THR A 68 15.33 4.62 -3.51
CA THR A 68 16.38 4.50 -4.54
C THR A 68 17.40 5.64 -4.49
N HIS A 69 17.36 6.50 -3.48
CA HIS A 69 18.21 7.70 -3.38
C HIS A 69 18.23 8.53 -4.68
N SER A 70 17.07 8.66 -5.32
CA SER A 70 16.89 9.32 -6.61
C SER A 70 16.00 10.56 -6.46
N VAL A 71 15.93 11.38 -7.51
CA VAL A 71 14.99 12.52 -7.55
C VAL A 71 13.57 12.00 -7.85
N PRO A 72 12.52 12.47 -7.14
CA PRO A 72 11.14 12.11 -7.44
C PRO A 72 10.77 12.47 -8.87
N ALA A 73 10.29 11.48 -9.64
CA ALA A 73 9.77 11.73 -10.98
C ALA A 73 8.45 12.52 -10.91
N ALA A 74 8.23 13.39 -11.90
CA ALA A 74 6.94 14.06 -12.06
C ALA A 74 5.83 13.00 -12.29
N VAL A 75 4.73 13.12 -11.54
CA VAL A 75 3.58 12.23 -11.65
C VAL A 75 2.37 12.94 -12.21
N SER A 76 1.67 12.30 -13.14
CA SER A 76 0.36 12.74 -13.58
C SER A 76 -0.68 12.50 -12.47
N SER A 77 -1.61 13.44 -12.30
CA SER A 77 -2.63 13.42 -11.23
C SER A 77 -2.05 13.18 -9.82
N PRO A 78 -1.23 14.10 -9.28
CA PRO A 78 -0.47 13.90 -8.04
C PRO A 78 -1.31 13.45 -6.83
N ALA A 79 -2.52 13.99 -6.70
CA ALA A 79 -3.43 13.73 -5.59
C ALA A 79 -4.30 12.46 -5.76
N ALA A 80 -4.25 11.79 -6.92
CA ALA A 80 -5.06 10.60 -7.14
C ALA A 80 -4.64 9.47 -6.19
N PRO A 81 -5.61 8.73 -5.60
CA PRO A 81 -5.31 7.61 -4.72
C PRO A 81 -4.64 6.46 -5.47
N VAL A 82 -3.87 5.68 -4.73
CA VAL A 82 -3.18 4.47 -5.20
C VAL A 82 -3.83 3.26 -4.54
N THR A 83 -4.07 2.19 -5.30
CA THR A 83 -4.57 0.94 -4.73
C THR A 83 -3.46 0.09 -4.11
N ILE A 84 -3.78 -0.91 -3.30
CA ILE A 84 -2.81 -1.90 -2.79
C ILE A 84 -1.98 -2.52 -3.91
N ALA A 85 -2.62 -3.04 -4.96
CA ALA A 85 -1.90 -3.60 -6.11
C ALA A 85 -1.02 -2.56 -6.84
N GLY A 86 -1.39 -1.28 -6.80
CA GLY A 86 -0.60 -0.19 -7.36
C GLY A 86 0.64 0.13 -6.54
N LEU A 87 0.53 0.11 -5.21
CA LEU A 87 1.65 0.21 -4.28
C LEU A 87 2.64 -0.94 -4.53
N ASP A 88 2.16 -2.18 -4.54
CA ASP A 88 2.98 -3.38 -4.77
C ASP A 88 3.68 -3.31 -6.12
N ALA A 89 2.96 -3.02 -7.20
CA ALA A 89 3.55 -2.93 -8.54
C ALA A 89 4.65 -1.87 -8.61
N ARG A 90 4.47 -0.72 -7.94
CA ARG A 90 5.50 0.33 -7.90
C ARG A 90 6.72 -0.11 -7.11
N LEU A 91 6.54 -0.69 -5.92
CA LEU A 91 7.66 -1.13 -5.08
C LEU A 91 8.45 -2.24 -5.76
N VAL A 92 7.78 -3.25 -6.32
CA VAL A 92 8.41 -4.32 -7.10
C VAL A 92 9.20 -3.77 -8.28
N ASN A 93 8.69 -2.74 -8.96
CA ASN A 93 9.39 -2.12 -10.07
C ASN A 93 10.67 -1.38 -9.63
N VAL A 94 10.61 -0.56 -8.58
CA VAL A 94 11.78 0.22 -8.12
C VAL A 94 12.86 -0.66 -7.48
N LEU A 95 12.48 -1.82 -6.96
CA LEU A 95 13.41 -2.85 -6.49
C LEU A 95 14.04 -3.67 -7.63
N GLY A 96 13.76 -3.36 -8.90
CA GLY A 96 14.32 -4.07 -10.05
C GLY A 96 13.72 -5.45 -10.29
N LEU A 97 12.59 -5.78 -9.66
CA LEU A 97 11.98 -7.12 -9.69
C LEU A 97 10.82 -7.25 -10.70
N ALA A 98 10.65 -6.28 -11.60
CA ALA A 98 9.62 -6.33 -12.63
C ALA A 98 9.74 -7.56 -13.56
N ASN A 99 10.96 -7.99 -13.87
CA ASN A 99 11.18 -9.20 -14.67
C ASN A 99 10.81 -10.46 -13.88
N ALA A 100 11.18 -10.55 -12.59
CA ALA A 100 10.78 -11.66 -11.72
C ALA A 100 9.24 -11.78 -11.63
N ALA A 101 8.55 -10.65 -11.45
CA ALA A 101 7.09 -10.61 -11.47
C ALA A 101 6.50 -11.12 -12.79
N LYS A 102 7.07 -10.72 -13.95
CA LYS A 102 6.64 -11.25 -15.25
C LYS A 102 6.86 -12.76 -15.34
N THR A 103 7.99 -13.27 -14.85
CA THR A 103 8.28 -14.71 -14.85
C THR A 103 7.27 -15.50 -14.02
N PHE A 104 6.90 -15.04 -12.82
CA PHE A 104 5.83 -15.67 -12.03
C PHE A 104 4.50 -15.70 -12.78
N LEU A 105 4.10 -14.57 -13.38
CA LEU A 105 2.88 -14.49 -14.17
C LEU A 105 2.90 -15.46 -15.36
N GLN A 106 4.03 -15.54 -16.05
CA GLN A 106 4.18 -16.42 -17.22
C GLN A 106 4.17 -17.89 -16.80
N GLY A 107 4.89 -18.28 -15.75
CA GLY A 107 4.88 -19.67 -15.26
C GLY A 107 3.48 -20.15 -14.86
N ALA A 108 2.64 -19.27 -14.30
CA ALA A 108 1.24 -19.60 -14.03
C ALA A 108 0.43 -19.79 -15.31
N LYS A 109 0.66 -18.94 -16.33
CA LYS A 109 0.01 -19.06 -17.65
C LYS A 109 0.46 -20.29 -18.42
N ASP A 110 1.73 -20.65 -18.36
CA ASP A 110 2.30 -21.83 -19.03
C ASP A 110 1.71 -23.13 -18.48
N ALA A 111 1.34 -23.14 -17.19
CA ALA A 111 0.56 -24.22 -16.58
C ALA A 111 -0.93 -24.22 -16.97
N GLY A 112 -1.33 -23.30 -17.86
CA GLY A 112 -2.68 -23.13 -18.37
C GLY A 112 -3.65 -22.45 -17.39
N LEU A 113 -3.15 -21.73 -16.39
CA LEU A 113 -3.99 -20.90 -15.53
C LEU A 113 -4.22 -19.52 -16.17
N ALA A 114 -5.32 -18.87 -15.81
CA ALA A 114 -5.64 -17.49 -16.19
C ALA A 114 -5.63 -16.57 -14.97
N PRO A 115 -4.45 -16.23 -14.41
CA PRO A 115 -4.33 -15.31 -13.28
C PRO A 115 -4.61 -13.85 -13.71
N PRO A 116 -4.98 -12.96 -12.77
CA PRO A 116 -5.09 -11.54 -13.05
C PRO A 116 -3.72 -10.91 -13.34
N SER A 117 -3.70 -9.77 -14.02
CA SER A 117 -2.46 -9.07 -14.41
C SER A 117 -1.53 -8.74 -13.23
N ARG A 118 -2.11 -8.52 -12.04
CA ARG A 118 -1.38 -8.24 -10.78
C ARG A 118 -0.69 -9.45 -10.15
N PHE A 119 -0.91 -10.68 -10.65
CA PHE A 119 -0.43 -11.91 -10.01
C PHE A 119 1.07 -11.89 -9.75
N GLY A 120 1.87 -11.50 -10.75
CA GLY A 120 3.32 -11.49 -10.63
C GLY A 120 3.84 -10.50 -9.59
N THR A 121 3.27 -9.29 -9.56
CA THR A 121 3.65 -8.24 -8.60
C THR A 121 3.18 -8.59 -7.19
N GLU A 122 1.99 -9.17 -7.05
CA GLU A 122 1.48 -9.66 -5.76
C GLU A 122 2.35 -10.79 -5.20
N ALA A 123 2.66 -11.82 -5.99
CA ALA A 123 3.53 -12.92 -5.56
C ALA A 123 4.91 -12.40 -5.12
N THR A 124 5.46 -11.45 -5.87
CA THR A 124 6.74 -10.82 -5.57
C THR A 124 6.68 -10.00 -4.29
N ALA A 125 5.66 -9.15 -4.12
CA ALA A 125 5.47 -8.34 -2.92
C ALA A 125 5.28 -9.19 -1.66
N ARG A 126 4.54 -10.31 -1.78
CA ARG A 126 4.34 -11.28 -0.69
C ARG A 126 5.62 -12.00 -0.30
N LEU A 127 6.45 -12.44 -1.28
CA LEU A 127 7.75 -13.05 -1.01
C LEU A 127 8.72 -12.09 -0.30
N LEU A 128 8.63 -10.79 -0.63
CA LEU A 128 9.40 -9.73 0.01
C LEU A 128 8.85 -9.30 1.38
N GLY A 129 7.71 -9.84 1.82
CA GLY A 129 7.06 -9.44 3.07
C GLY A 129 6.52 -8.01 3.07
N LEU A 130 6.23 -7.42 1.90
CA LEU A 130 5.74 -6.04 1.79
C LEU A 130 4.30 -5.87 2.30
N ARG A 131 3.58 -6.97 2.49
CA ARG A 131 2.21 -7.03 3.02
C ARG A 131 2.24 -7.62 4.42
N ILE A 132 1.49 -7.02 5.33
CA ILE A 132 1.20 -7.63 6.64
C ILE A 132 -0.11 -8.42 6.54
N ASN A 133 -0.19 -9.53 7.27
CA ASN A 133 -1.47 -10.14 7.60
C ASN A 133 -1.79 -9.72 9.03
N HIS A 134 -2.87 -8.96 9.20
CA HIS A 134 -3.35 -8.53 10.49
C HIS A 134 -3.89 -9.72 11.29
N PRO A 135 -3.76 -9.70 12.63
CA PRO A 135 -4.45 -10.68 13.48
C PRO A 135 -5.96 -10.61 13.25
N ALA A 136 -6.67 -11.74 13.43
CA ALA A 136 -8.12 -11.84 13.18
C ALA A 136 -8.96 -10.75 13.89
N ALA A 137 -8.54 -10.29 15.07
CA ALA A 137 -9.20 -9.21 15.81
C ALA A 137 -9.10 -7.83 15.12
N GLN A 138 -8.29 -7.72 14.07
CA GLN A 138 -8.01 -6.50 13.31
C GLN A 138 -8.35 -6.66 11.82
N ASP A 139 -9.21 -7.62 11.47
CA ASP A 139 -9.63 -7.88 10.07
C ASP A 139 -10.17 -6.63 9.35
N SER A 140 -10.69 -5.65 10.09
CA SER A 140 -11.13 -4.37 9.52
C SER A 140 -9.99 -3.53 8.91
N LEU A 141 -8.73 -3.87 9.17
CA LEU A 141 -7.56 -3.23 8.57
C LEU A 141 -7.14 -3.87 7.24
N GLU A 142 -7.64 -5.08 6.95
CA GLU A 142 -7.28 -5.80 5.74
C GLU A 142 -7.88 -5.11 4.50
N LEU A 143 -7.04 -4.90 3.49
CA LEU A 143 -7.41 -4.24 2.24
C LEU A 143 -7.28 -5.19 1.06
N LEU A 144 -8.27 -5.15 0.17
CA LEU A 144 -8.29 -5.84 -1.10
C LEU A 144 -7.32 -5.20 -2.11
N PRO A 145 -6.86 -5.95 -3.13
CA PRO A 145 -5.90 -5.44 -4.12
C PRO A 145 -6.34 -4.16 -4.87
N ASN A 146 -7.66 -3.94 -5.00
CA ASN A 146 -8.26 -2.79 -5.68
C ASN A 146 -8.71 -1.68 -4.71
N GLU A 147 -8.62 -1.88 -3.40
CA GLU A 147 -8.91 -0.84 -2.43
C GLU A 147 -7.74 0.14 -2.32
N THR A 148 -8.06 1.36 -1.89
CA THR A 148 -7.09 2.44 -1.74
C THR A 148 -6.13 2.10 -0.61
N ALA A 149 -4.83 2.10 -0.90
CA ALA A 149 -3.81 1.94 0.12
C ALA A 149 -3.76 3.17 1.03
N THR A 150 -3.50 2.96 2.30
CA THR A 150 -3.28 4.05 3.26
C THR A 150 -1.80 4.43 3.31
N ARG A 151 -1.50 5.57 3.93
CA ARG A 151 -0.10 5.93 4.23
C ARG A 151 0.56 4.95 5.20
N ALA A 152 -0.20 4.32 6.10
CA ALA A 152 0.30 3.28 7.00
C ALA A 152 0.78 2.03 6.24
N GLU A 153 0.04 1.59 5.21
CA GLU A 153 0.45 0.48 4.33
C GLU A 153 1.79 0.79 3.65
N ALA A 154 1.91 1.99 3.08
CA ALA A 154 3.15 2.43 2.43
C ALA A 154 4.32 2.56 3.41
N ALA A 155 4.07 3.06 4.63
CA ALA A 155 5.07 3.10 5.70
C ALA A 155 5.53 1.69 6.07
N PHE A 156 4.59 0.74 6.20
CA PHE A 156 4.92 -0.65 6.48
C PHE A 156 5.82 -1.24 5.39
N SER A 157 5.39 -1.19 4.13
CA SER A 157 6.17 -1.75 3.01
C SER A 157 7.54 -1.06 2.88
N GLY A 158 7.59 0.28 3.00
CA GLY A 158 8.85 1.03 2.97
C GLY A 158 9.80 0.62 4.10
N ALA A 159 9.30 0.46 5.32
CA ALA A 159 10.10 0.00 6.45
C ALA A 159 10.58 -1.45 6.31
N GLN A 160 9.86 -2.31 5.58
CA GLN A 160 10.37 -3.64 5.24
C GLN A 160 11.54 -3.56 4.27
N VAL A 161 11.43 -2.72 3.23
CA VAL A 161 12.53 -2.51 2.26
C VAL A 161 13.80 -2.03 2.96
N LEU A 162 13.69 -1.14 3.94
CA LEU A 162 14.84 -0.65 4.73
C LEU A 162 15.57 -1.76 5.52
N LYS A 163 14.96 -2.94 5.70
CA LYS A 163 15.55 -4.07 6.43
C LYS A 163 16.17 -5.11 5.49
N PHE A 164 16.03 -4.95 4.18
CA PHE A 164 16.54 -5.94 3.24
C PHE A 164 18.05 -6.03 3.31
N GLY A 165 18.56 -7.25 3.28
CA GLY A 165 19.97 -7.53 3.11
C GLY A 165 20.29 -7.86 1.66
N ASP A 166 21.57 -8.02 1.36
CA ASP A 166 22.07 -8.28 -0.01
C ASP A 166 21.48 -9.55 -0.65
N TRP A 167 20.96 -10.48 0.15
CA TRP A 167 20.37 -11.74 -0.30
C TRP A 167 18.87 -11.64 -0.64
N THR A 168 18.17 -10.60 -0.19
CA THR A 168 16.69 -10.56 -0.26
C THR A 168 16.20 -10.50 -1.70
N LEU A 169 16.74 -9.59 -2.53
CA LEU A 169 16.31 -9.46 -3.93
C LEU A 169 16.78 -10.65 -4.79
N PRO A 170 18.05 -11.13 -4.68
CA PRO A 170 18.48 -12.34 -5.38
C PRO A 170 17.62 -13.56 -5.06
N ALA A 171 17.23 -13.77 -3.80
CA ALA A 171 16.37 -14.90 -3.42
C ALA A 171 15.03 -14.91 -4.17
N VAL A 172 14.42 -13.73 -4.34
CA VAL A 172 13.16 -13.59 -5.11
C VAL A 172 13.39 -13.82 -6.60
N GLN A 173 14.51 -13.35 -7.15
CA GLN A 173 14.87 -13.62 -8.55
C GLN A 173 15.07 -15.11 -8.79
N THR A 174 15.77 -15.81 -7.90
CA THR A 174 15.94 -17.27 -7.95
C THR A 174 14.61 -18.00 -7.82
N ALA A 175 13.74 -17.58 -6.89
CA ALA A 175 12.39 -18.14 -6.77
C ALA A 175 11.59 -17.98 -8.08
N ALA A 176 11.71 -16.84 -8.76
CA ALA A 176 11.04 -16.60 -10.04
C ALA A 176 11.59 -17.50 -11.16
N THR A 177 12.91 -17.64 -11.30
CA THR A 177 13.51 -18.46 -12.38
C THR A 177 13.30 -19.96 -12.19
N THR A 178 13.08 -20.39 -10.95
CA THR A 178 12.79 -21.80 -10.60
C THR A 178 11.29 -22.09 -10.48
N PHE A 179 10.46 -21.06 -10.55
CA PHE A 179 9.01 -21.21 -10.46
C PHE A 179 8.47 -21.95 -11.67
N THR A 180 8.05 -23.19 -11.43
CA THR A 180 7.35 -24.03 -12.40
C THR A 180 6.20 -24.71 -11.68
N LEU A 181 5.08 -24.86 -12.37
CA LEU A 181 3.99 -25.71 -11.90
C LEU A 181 4.04 -27.03 -12.68
N PRO A 182 3.76 -28.17 -12.02
CA PRO A 182 3.71 -29.44 -12.71
C PRO A 182 2.56 -29.47 -13.72
N ALA A 183 2.55 -30.48 -14.59
CA ALA A 183 1.40 -30.76 -15.44
C ALA A 183 0.15 -30.99 -14.56
N LEU A 184 -0.84 -30.11 -14.69
CA LEU A 184 -2.04 -30.14 -13.86
C LEU A 184 -3.09 -31.06 -14.48
N THR A 185 -3.65 -31.94 -13.65
CA THR A 185 -4.90 -32.62 -14.00
C THR A 185 -6.03 -31.60 -14.19
N SER A 186 -7.10 -31.99 -14.89
CA SER A 186 -8.28 -31.13 -15.07
C SER A 186 -8.86 -30.62 -13.75
N TRP A 187 -8.84 -31.46 -12.70
CA TRP A 187 -9.31 -31.08 -11.37
C TRP A 187 -8.39 -30.06 -10.69
N GLN A 188 -7.09 -30.34 -10.65
CA GLN A 188 -6.10 -29.40 -10.07
C GLN A 188 -6.15 -28.06 -10.78
N LYS A 189 -6.26 -28.07 -12.11
CA LYS A 189 -6.39 -26.85 -12.92
C LYS A 189 -7.63 -26.05 -12.52
N ARG A 190 -8.78 -26.70 -12.31
CA ARG A 190 -10.01 -26.02 -11.87
C ARG A 190 -9.88 -25.38 -10.48
N VAL A 191 -9.27 -26.09 -9.54
CA VAL A 191 -9.02 -25.57 -8.18
C VAL A 191 -8.07 -24.37 -8.23
N LEU A 192 -6.92 -24.54 -8.88
CA LEU A 192 -5.92 -23.47 -9.00
C LEU A 192 -6.44 -22.28 -9.79
N GLN A 193 -7.22 -22.49 -10.85
CA GLN A 193 -7.86 -21.42 -11.60
C GLN A 193 -8.75 -20.55 -10.71
N THR A 194 -9.40 -21.14 -9.72
CA THR A 194 -10.18 -20.38 -8.73
C THR A 194 -9.24 -19.63 -7.79
N ALA A 195 -8.23 -20.31 -7.23
CA ALA A 195 -7.29 -19.71 -6.29
C ALA A 195 -6.56 -18.49 -6.88
N VAL A 196 -6.03 -18.60 -8.11
CA VAL A 196 -5.27 -17.50 -8.71
C VAL A 196 -6.10 -16.24 -8.99
N ARG A 197 -7.44 -16.35 -9.13
CA ARG A 197 -8.32 -15.17 -9.28
C ARG A 197 -8.35 -14.31 -8.02
N PHE A 198 -8.24 -14.96 -6.86
CA PHE A 198 -8.25 -14.33 -5.54
C PHE A 198 -6.85 -14.01 -5.01
N ILE A 199 -5.80 -14.13 -5.83
CA ILE A 199 -4.46 -13.73 -5.38
C ILE A 199 -4.48 -12.26 -4.88
N GLY A 200 -3.91 -12.08 -3.69
CA GLY A 200 -3.86 -10.81 -2.96
C GLY A 200 -5.07 -10.49 -2.09
N TYR A 201 -6.12 -11.31 -2.12
CA TYR A 201 -7.27 -11.13 -1.23
C TYR A 201 -6.89 -11.64 0.17
N PRO A 202 -7.22 -10.91 1.25
CA PRO A 202 -6.91 -11.32 2.61
C PRO A 202 -7.72 -12.56 3.00
N TYR A 203 -8.98 -12.62 2.57
CA TYR A 203 -9.89 -13.73 2.82
C TYR A 203 -10.74 -14.04 1.57
N VAL A 204 -11.16 -15.30 1.45
CA VAL A 204 -12.12 -15.75 0.44
C VAL A 204 -13.36 -16.24 1.16
N TRP A 205 -14.37 -15.38 1.28
CA TRP A 205 -15.68 -15.74 1.80
C TRP A 205 -16.53 -16.36 0.67
N ARG A 206 -17.28 -17.41 1.00
CA ARG A 206 -18.25 -18.06 0.11
C ARG A 206 -19.60 -18.15 0.80
#